data_AF-A0A969H440-F1
#
_entry.id   AF-A0A969H440-F1
#
_cell.length_a   1.000
_cell.length_b   1.000
_cell.length_c   1.000
_cell.angle_alpha   90.00
_cell.angle_beta   90.00
_cell.angle_gamma   90.00
#
_symmetry.space_group_name_H-M   'P 1'
#
loop_
_entity.id
_entity.type
_entity.pdbx_description
1 polymer ?
#
loop_
_entity_poly.entity_id
_entity_poly.type
_entity_poly.pdbx_seq_one_letter_code
_entity_poly.pdbx_strand_id
1 'polypeptide(L)'
;MWNKIKGWLAPPVFEDEDKTRVAYLLNIILLGLVPATAALGIATLWVLPEGDFRIKMVFILTLVFIGLYSLTKFRFIKLPSILLVLALWSAFTLVMFRLGGCAPLYMASILSLLFSQGC
;
A
#
# COMPACT_ATOMS: atom_id res chain seq x y z
N MET A 1 17.92 5.76 22.73
CA MET A 1 16.63 5.72 21.99
C MET A 1 16.77 5.15 20.58
N TRP A 2 17.84 5.49 19.85
CA TRP A 2 18.13 4.96 18.52
C TRP A 2 18.02 3.43 18.38
N ASN A 3 18.51 2.67 19.37
CA ASN A 3 18.43 1.21 19.37
C ASN A 3 16.99 0.68 19.48
N LYS A 4 16.07 1.40 20.15
CA LYS A 4 14.65 1.03 20.23
C LYS A 4 13.95 1.24 18.88
N ILE A 5 14.30 2.32 18.18
CA ILE A 5 13.77 2.63 16.84
C ILE A 5 14.25 1.60 15.83
N LYS A 6 15.55 1.25 15.85
CA LYS A 6 16.11 0.18 15.02
C LYS A 6 15.44 -1.17 15.28
N GLY A 7 15.23 -1.53 16.55
CA GLY A 7 14.52 -2.76 16.91
C GLY A 7 13.07 -2.79 16.42
N TRP A 8 12.39 -1.64 16.40
CA TRP A 8 11.03 -1.54 15.90
C TRP A 8 10.93 -1.61 14.37
N LEU A 9 11.93 -1.09 13.66
CA LEU A 9 12.05 -1.17 12.19
C LEU A 9 12.53 -2.54 11.69
N ALA A 10 13.19 -3.31 12.56
CA ALA A 10 13.68 -4.63 12.21
C ALA A 10 12.52 -5.61 11.92
N PRO A 11 12.63 -6.42 10.86
CA PRO A 11 11.63 -7.44 10.55
C PRO A 11 11.58 -8.50 11.66
N PRO A 12 10.41 -9.08 11.96
CA PRO A 12 10.31 -10.16 12.92
C PRO A 12 10.95 -11.44 12.38
N VAL A 13 11.69 -12.14 13.24
CA VAL A 13 12.36 -13.41 12.93
C VAL A 13 11.56 -14.57 13.54
N PHE A 14 11.33 -15.62 12.76
CA PHE A 14 10.59 -16.82 13.14
C PHE A 14 11.49 -18.05 13.09
N GLU A 15 11.11 -19.12 13.78
CA GLU A 15 11.82 -20.42 13.72
C GLU A 15 11.77 -21.06 12.33
N ASP A 16 10.70 -20.78 11.59
CA ASP A 16 10.49 -21.23 10.22
C ASP A 16 11.10 -20.20 9.25
N GLU A 17 12.03 -20.66 8.41
CA GLU A 17 12.75 -19.80 7.46
C GLU A 17 11.82 -19.16 6.43
N ASP A 18 10.82 -19.92 5.93
CA ASP A 18 9.87 -19.42 4.94
C ASP A 18 9.01 -18.31 5.54
N LYS A 19 8.56 -18.50 6.79
CA LYS A 19 7.84 -17.45 7.52
C LYS A 19 8.67 -16.19 7.69
N THR A 20 9.96 -16.35 8.01
CA THR A 20 10.88 -15.22 8.15
C THR A 20 11.07 -14.48 6.83
N ARG A 21 11.21 -15.19 5.71
CA ARG A 21 11.30 -14.57 4.37
C ARG A 21 10.04 -13.78 4.02
N VAL A 22 8.85 -14.32 4.25
CA VAL A 22 7.58 -13.61 3.99
C VAL A 22 7.44 -12.38 4.87
N ALA A 23 7.77 -12.49 6.15
CA ALA A 23 7.72 -11.36 7.07
C ALA A 23 8.71 -10.25 6.71
N TYR A 24 9.90 -10.62 6.22
CA TYR A 24 10.90 -9.69 5.73
C TYR A 24 10.38 -8.90 4.52
N LEU A 25 9.84 -9.60 3.52
CA LEU A 25 9.24 -8.97 2.34
C LEU A 25 8.10 -8.04 2.72
N LEU A 26 7.19 -8.50 3.57
CA LEU A 26 6.05 -7.71 4.02
C LEU A 26 6.49 -6.45 4.80
N ASN A 27 7.52 -6.58 5.64
CA ASN A 27 8.09 -5.45 6.39
C ASN A 27 8.69 -4.40 5.43
N ILE A 28 9.43 -4.82 4.40
CA ILE A 28 9.97 -3.91 3.38
C ILE A 28 8.84 -3.21 2.61
N ILE A 29 7.84 -3.96 2.16
CA ILE A 29 6.71 -3.41 1.41
C ILE A 29 5.99 -2.36 2.25
N LEU A 30 5.68 -2.65 3.51
CA LEU A 30 4.99 -1.72 4.40
C LEU A 30 5.87 -0.51 4.76
N LEU A 31 7.17 -0.71 4.98
CA LEU A 31 8.11 0.39 5.19
C LEU A 31 8.28 1.28 3.96
N GLY A 32 8.03 0.79 2.75
CA GLY A 32 7.97 1.60 1.54
C GLY A 32 6.63 2.32 1.39
N LEU A 33 5.52 1.60 1.60
CA LEU A 33 4.17 2.12 1.39
C LEU A 33 3.79 3.21 2.38
N VAL A 34 4.07 3.04 3.68
CA VAL A 34 3.71 4.03 4.72
C VAL A 34 4.30 5.42 4.43
N PRO A 35 5.62 5.59 4.22
CA PRO A 35 6.17 6.91 3.91
C PRO A 35 5.75 7.40 2.54
N ALA A 36 5.58 6.52 1.54
CA ALA A 36 5.11 6.92 0.22
C ALA A 36 3.69 7.52 0.30
N THR A 37 2.78 6.90 1.05
CA THR A 37 1.40 7.40 1.17
C THR A 37 1.31 8.62 2.06
N ALA A 38 2.15 8.69 3.11
CA ALA A 38 2.27 9.90 3.92
C ALA A 38 2.80 11.09 3.09
N ALA A 39 3.84 10.88 2.29
CA ALA A 39 4.39 11.90 1.40
C ALA A 39 3.37 12.33 0.34
N LEU A 40 2.62 11.39 -0.24
CA LEU A 40 1.53 11.69 -1.15
C LEU A 40 0.43 12.52 -0.46
N GLY A 41 0.06 12.16 0.77
CA GLY A 41 -0.93 12.90 1.56
C GLY A 41 -0.50 14.35 1.80
N ILE A 42 0.76 14.55 2.20
CA ILE A 42 1.35 15.88 2.33
C ILE A 42 1.30 16.61 0.99
N ALA A 43 1.79 16.01 -0.10
CA ALA A 43 1.77 16.64 -1.43
C ALA A 43 0.34 17.04 -1.86
N THR A 44 -0.67 16.22 -1.57
CA THR A 44 -2.06 16.55 -1.91
C THR A 44 -2.59 17.77 -1.16
N LEU A 45 -2.17 17.99 0.09
CA LEU A 45 -2.57 19.17 0.87
C LEU A 45 -2.03 20.47 0.26
N TRP A 46 -0.85 20.42 -0.37
CA TRP A 46 -0.22 21.61 -0.97
C TRP A 46 -0.73 21.91 -2.38
N VAL A 47 -1.09 20.88 -3.16
CA VAL A 47 -1.42 21.04 -4.59
C VAL A 47 -2.94 21.17 -4.83
N LEU A 48 -3.78 20.54 -4.02
CA LEU A 48 -5.24 20.47 -4.25
C LEU A 48 -6.02 20.65 -2.94
N PRO A 49 -6.12 21.88 -2.40
CA PRO A 49 -6.76 22.14 -1.11
C PRO A 49 -8.27 21.82 -1.09
N GLU A 50 -8.92 21.71 -2.25
CA GLU A 50 -10.37 21.49 -2.36
C GLU A 50 -10.78 19.99 -2.38
N GLY A 51 -9.81 19.08 -2.34
CA GLY A 51 -10.01 17.64 -2.49
C GLY A 51 -10.29 16.88 -1.20
N ASP A 52 -11.36 17.22 -0.48
CA ASP A 52 -11.68 16.69 0.85
C ASP A 52 -11.73 15.14 0.90
N PHE A 53 -12.20 14.51 -0.19
CA PHE A 53 -12.24 13.05 -0.33
C PHE A 53 -10.84 12.41 -0.50
N ARG A 54 -9.94 13.02 -1.27
CA ARG A 54 -8.61 12.46 -1.54
C ARG A 54 -7.75 12.46 -0.28
N ILE A 55 -7.82 13.55 0.48
CA ILE A 55 -7.11 13.70 1.76
C ILE A 55 -7.60 12.63 2.74
N LYS A 56 -8.93 12.50 2.91
CA LYS A 56 -9.55 11.46 3.76
C LYS A 56 -9.12 10.06 3.34
N MET A 57 -9.12 9.76 2.04
CA MET A 57 -8.72 8.46 1.52
C MET A 57 -7.25 8.14 1.80
N VAL A 58 -6.33 9.06 1.51
CA VAL A 58 -4.88 8.86 1.77
C VAL A 58 -4.60 8.71 3.26
N PHE A 59 -5.31 9.48 4.11
CA PHE A 59 -5.20 9.38 5.56
C PHE A 59 -5.66 8.00 6.05
N ILE A 60 -6.84 7.54 5.63
CA ILE A 60 -7.36 6.20 5.98
C ILE A 60 -6.39 5.11 5.51
N LEU A 61 -5.90 5.19 4.28
CA LEU A 61 -4.98 4.19 3.72
C LEU A 61 -3.66 4.14 4.51
N THR A 62 -3.13 5.31 4.89
CA THR A 62 -1.92 5.40 5.71
C THR A 62 -2.14 4.78 7.09
N LEU A 63 -3.28 5.03 7.73
CA LEU A 63 -3.64 4.37 9.00
C LEU A 63 -3.76 2.86 8.86
N VAL A 64 -4.36 2.38 7.76
CA VAL A 64 -4.45 0.93 7.46
C VAL A 64 -3.06 0.34 7.35
N PHE A 65 -2.14 0.95 6.60
CA PHE A 65 -0.76 0.43 6.47
C PHE A 65 0.01 0.44 7.78
N ILE A 66 -0.17 1.47 8.63
CA ILE A 66 0.42 1.50 9.99
C ILE A 66 -0.15 0.37 10.87
N GLY A 67 -1.47 0.13 10.78
CA GLY A 67 -2.15 -0.95 11.49
C GLY A 67 -1.64 -2.32 11.03
N LEU A 68 -1.50 -2.54 9.72
CA LEU A 68 -0.93 -3.75 9.15
C LEU A 68 0.53 -3.95 9.58
N TYR A 69 1.33 -2.89 9.55
CA TYR A 69 2.71 -2.92 10.03
C TYR A 69 2.78 -3.36 11.49
N SER A 70 1.91 -2.82 12.33
CA SER A 70 1.83 -3.22 13.75
C SER A 70 1.41 -4.68 13.90
N LEU A 71 0.46 -5.16 13.10
CA LEU A 71 0.01 -6.57 13.09
C LEU A 71 1.13 -7.55 12.70
N THR A 72 2.04 -7.16 11.79
CA THR A 72 3.18 -8.03 11.43
C THR A 72 4.07 -8.39 12.62
N LYS A 73 4.09 -7.55 13.67
CA LYS A 73 4.88 -7.80 14.89
C LYS A 73 4.24 -8.84 15.82
N PHE A 74 2.94 -9.13 15.69
CA PHE A 74 2.21 -10.04 16.59
C PHE A 74 2.21 -11.52 16.15
N ARG A 75 3.21 -11.96 15.37
CA ARG A 75 3.37 -13.34 14.87
C ARG A 75 2.31 -13.85 13.87
N PHE A 76 1.32 -13.04 13.50
CA PHE A 76 0.37 -13.38 12.45
C PHE A 76 0.90 -12.89 11.10
N ILE A 77 1.49 -13.77 10.28
CA ILE A 77 2.08 -13.37 8.98
C ILE A 77 1.07 -13.44 7.84
N LYS A 78 0.21 -14.48 7.84
CA LYS A 78 -0.76 -14.70 6.76
C LYS A 78 -1.84 -13.63 6.72
N LEU A 79 -2.35 -13.22 7.88
CA LEU A 79 -3.46 -12.28 7.98
C LEU A 79 -3.09 -10.89 7.43
N PRO A 80 -1.96 -10.26 7.82
CA PRO A 80 -1.56 -8.97 7.28
C PRO A 80 -1.31 -8.98 5.77
N SER A 81 -0.77 -10.07 5.21
CA SER A 81 -0.58 -10.19 3.76
C SER A 81 -1.92 -10.17 3.02
N ILE A 82 -2.91 -10.93 3.49
CA ILE A 82 -4.26 -10.95 2.89
C ILE A 82 -4.91 -9.57 3.01
N LEU A 83 -4.84 -8.96 4.20
CA LEU A 83 -5.41 -7.64 4.43
C LEU A 83 -4.72 -6.55 3.60
N LEU A 84 -3.41 -6.65 3.38
CA LEU A 84 -2.68 -5.73 2.51
C LEU A 84 -3.19 -5.81 1.07
N VAL A 85 -3.33 -7.02 0.53
CA VAL A 85 -3.84 -7.23 -0.82
C VAL A 85 -5.27 -6.70 -0.94
N LEU A 86 -6.13 -7.02 0.02
CA LEU A 86 -7.51 -6.52 0.05
C LEU A 86 -7.58 -5.00 0.16
N ALA A 87 -6.74 -4.39 0.99
CA ALA A 87 -6.68 -2.93 1.14
C ALA A 87 -6.24 -2.23 -0.15
N LEU A 88 -5.18 -2.73 -0.80
CA LEU A 88 -4.70 -2.22 -2.08
C LEU A 88 -5.74 -2.39 -3.18
N TRP A 89 -6.34 -3.57 -3.28
CA TRP A 89 -7.37 -3.86 -4.27
C TRP A 89 -8.62 -2.98 -4.07
N SER A 90 -9.08 -2.82 -2.83
CA SER A 90 -10.24 -1.99 -2.51
C SER A 90 -9.95 -0.51 -2.78
N ALA A 91 -8.76 -0.02 -2.41
CA ALA A 91 -8.34 1.34 -2.68
C ALA A 91 -8.27 1.61 -4.20
N PHE A 92 -7.65 0.70 -4.95
CA PHE A 92 -7.56 0.80 -6.40
C PHE A 92 -8.94 0.79 -7.07
N THR A 93 -9.81 -0.14 -6.66
CA THR A 93 -11.18 -0.25 -7.16
C THR A 93 -11.99 1.02 -6.87
N LEU A 94 -11.88 1.57 -5.66
CA LEU A 94 -12.57 2.80 -5.28
C LEU A 94 -12.08 4.02 -6.08
N VAL A 95 -10.76 4.14 -6.29
CA VAL A 95 -10.20 5.19 -7.16
C VAL A 95 -10.72 5.03 -8.59
N MET A 96 -10.69 3.82 -9.14
CA MET A 96 -11.16 3.55 -10.50
C MET A 96 -12.65 3.84 -10.68
N PHE A 97 -13.48 3.48 -9.71
CA PHE A 97 -14.90 3.78 -9.73
C PHE A 97 -15.15 5.29 -9.71
N ARG A 98 -14.41 6.04 -8.89
CA ARG A 98 -14.51 7.51 -8.81
C ARG A 98 -14.00 8.25 -10.02
N LEU A 99 -12.99 7.71 -10.72
CA LEU A 99 -12.49 8.26 -11.98
C LEU A 99 -13.40 7.93 -13.18
N GLY A 100 -14.61 7.43 -12.92
CA GLY A 100 -15.63 7.20 -13.93
C GLY A 100 -15.75 5.75 -14.40
N GLY A 101 -15.07 4.79 -13.75
CA GLY A 101 -15.20 3.34 -13.99
C GLY A 101 -14.92 2.96 -15.44
N CYS A 102 -13.71 2.48 -15.75
CA CYS A 102 -13.29 2.23 -17.14
C CYS A 102 -13.44 3.48 -18.02
N ALA A 103 -12.84 4.61 -17.62
CA ALA A 103 -12.68 5.72 -18.56
C ALA A 103 -12.01 5.19 -19.85
N PRO A 104 -12.49 5.56 -21.05
CA PRO A 104 -12.04 5.00 -22.33
C PRO A 104 -10.52 5.14 -22.55
N LEU A 105 -9.86 6.07 -21.86
CA LEU A 105 -8.40 6.24 -21.87
C LEU A 105 -7.61 5.06 -21.28
N TYR A 106 -8.16 4.35 -20.27
CA TYR A 106 -7.52 3.17 -19.70
C TYR A 106 -7.77 1.90 -20.53
N MET A 107 -8.96 1.76 -21.11
CA MET A 107 -9.22 0.74 -22.14
C MET A 107 -8.30 0.97 -23.35
N ALA A 108 -8.12 2.21 -23.78
CA ALA A 108 -7.23 2.56 -24.89
C ALA A 108 -5.75 2.26 -24.59
N SER A 109 -5.28 2.43 -23.34
CA SER A 109 -3.90 2.11 -22.98
C SER A 109 -3.65 0.60 -22.79
N ILE A 110 -4.63 -0.15 -22.30
CA ILE A 110 -4.54 -1.62 -22.24
C ILE A 110 -4.65 -2.21 -23.65
N LEU A 111 -5.54 -1.68 -24.50
CA LEU A 111 -5.64 -2.06 -25.91
C LEU A 111 -4.37 -1.69 -26.68
N SER A 112 -3.79 -0.51 -26.49
CA SER A 112 -2.55 -0.13 -27.17
C SER A 112 -1.36 -1.01 -26.75
N LEU A 113 -1.29 -1.42 -25.48
CA LEU A 113 -0.30 -2.38 -25.02
C LEU A 113 -0.53 -3.80 -25.59
N LEU A 114 -1.78 -4.24 -25.71
CA LEU A 114 -2.12 -5.52 -26.35
C LEU A 114 -1.83 -5.52 -27.86
N PHE A 115 -2.13 -4.42 -28.56
CA PHE A 115 -1.79 -4.27 -29.98
C PHE A 115 -0.29 -4.06 -30.21
N SER A 116 0.44 -3.47 -29.25
CA SER A 116 1.90 -3.33 -29.30
C SER A 116 2.65 -4.65 -29.14
N GLN A 117 2.05 -5.67 -28.52
CA GLN A 117 2.67 -6.99 -28.33
C GLN A 117 2.30 -7.99 -29.44
N GLY A 118 1.47 -7.56 -30.41
CA GLY A 118 0.87 -8.40 -31.45
C GLY A 118 1.39 -8.20 -32.88
N CYS A 119 2.52 -7.50 -33.07
CA CYS A 119 3.19 -7.35 -34.38
C CYS A 119 4.68 -7.71 -34.27
#